data_AF-A0A317SZB2-F1
#
_entry.id   AF-A0A317SZB2-F1
#
_cell.length_a   1.000
_cell.length_b   1.000
_cell.length_c   1.000
_cell.angle_alpha   90.00
_cell.angle_beta   90.00
_cell.angle_gamma   90.00
#
_symmetry.space_group_name_H-M   'P 1'
#
loop_
_entity.id
_entity.type
_entity.pdbx_description
1 polymer ?
#
loop_
_entity_poly.entity_id
_entity_poly.type
_entity_poly.pdbx_seq_one_letter_code
_entity_poly.pdbx_strand_id
1 'polypeptide(L)'
;MCFLVLANVLRYSFAPTSLKDLGQLATAEPQTGHLLTFAQFLFVATEGLIYHFDASSKTLLKPNQVPIHRWLVQILLYFTVSILNNYAFGYSISVPVHIILRSGGSMTTLVIGWLCGKRYSRVQALSVLVLTVGIVLSAWGDSKGVGKTEESMTRFITGLAILFIAQVISAFMGLYVERTYTRYGNHYREGLFYSHFLSLFLFIPFIPSIRTQYHRLLESPPLPLPTSQFPRVSQIQIPRQVFFLLLNATTHYICVRGVNVLASRSSALTVTIVLNVRKLVSLLLSIWLFGNALNWGVVTGAVVVFGGGFMYAVENMRVAWF
;
A
#
# COMPACT_ATOMS: atom_id res chain seq x y z
N MET A 1 -6.32 2.40 8.04
CA MET A 1 -5.66 3.54 8.71
C MET A 1 -4.95 4.48 7.73
N CYS A 2 -3.86 4.12 7.02
CA CYS A 2 -3.30 5.02 5.99
C CYS A 2 -4.23 5.34 4.82
N PHE A 3 -5.12 4.42 4.43
CA PHE A 3 -6.16 4.71 3.45
C PHE A 3 -7.23 5.65 4.02
N LEU A 4 -7.46 5.61 5.33
CA LEU A 4 -8.38 6.52 6.02
C LEU A 4 -7.78 7.92 6.13
N VAL A 5 -6.46 8.00 6.32
CA VAL A 5 -5.73 9.28 6.24
C VAL A 5 -5.60 9.75 4.81
N LEU A 6 -5.43 8.88 3.80
CA LEU A 6 -5.48 9.28 2.40
C LEU A 6 -6.89 9.76 2.02
N ALA A 7 -7.94 9.07 2.45
CA ALA A 7 -9.33 9.47 2.24
C ALA A 7 -9.67 10.77 2.98
N ASN A 8 -9.20 10.97 4.21
CA ASN A 8 -9.33 12.23 4.94
C ASN A 8 -8.47 13.33 4.32
N VAL A 9 -7.24 13.06 3.89
CA VAL A 9 -6.35 14.03 3.23
C VAL A 9 -6.93 14.41 1.87
N LEU A 10 -7.52 13.50 1.09
CA LEU A 10 -8.21 13.84 -0.15
C LEU A 10 -9.49 14.63 0.12
N ARG A 11 -10.28 14.26 1.14
CA ARG A 11 -11.49 14.99 1.56
C ARG A 11 -11.19 16.39 2.08
N TYR A 12 -10.06 16.59 2.77
CA TYR A 12 -9.70 17.87 3.38
C TYR A 12 -8.71 18.72 2.54
N SER A 13 -7.88 18.15 1.67
CA SER A 13 -7.06 18.90 0.70
C SER A 13 -7.91 19.46 -0.44
N PHE A 14 -9.04 18.81 -0.76
CA PHE A 14 -9.90 19.15 -1.90
C PHE A 14 -11.38 19.28 -1.53
N ALA A 15 -11.69 19.79 -0.34
CA ALA A 15 -13.04 20.31 -0.09
C ALA A 15 -13.13 21.75 -0.63
N PRO A 16 -13.74 21.97 -1.82
CA PRO A 16 -14.43 23.22 -2.05
C PRO A 16 -15.66 23.26 -1.14
N THR A 17 -16.12 24.46 -0.86
CA THR A 17 -17.27 24.80 -0.02
C THR A 17 -18.62 24.26 -0.54
N SER A 18 -18.67 23.30 -1.47
CA SER A 18 -19.90 22.70 -1.97
C SER A 18 -19.75 21.26 -2.48
N LEU A 19 -20.75 20.44 -2.16
CA LEU A 19 -20.83 18.99 -2.41
C LEU A 19 -20.82 18.57 -3.91
N LYS A 20 -20.95 19.51 -4.86
CA LYS A 20 -21.08 19.23 -6.31
C LYS A 20 -19.74 19.00 -7.02
N ASP A 21 -18.63 19.45 -6.48
CA ASP A 21 -17.31 19.36 -7.15
C ASP A 21 -16.54 18.06 -6.81
N LEU A 22 -17.04 17.28 -5.86
CA LEU A 22 -16.41 16.07 -5.35
C LEU A 22 -16.32 14.95 -6.42
N GLY A 23 -17.23 14.96 -7.39
CA GLY A 23 -17.23 14.06 -8.53
C GLY A 23 -16.26 14.46 -9.66
N GLN A 24 -15.86 15.73 -9.73
CA GLN A 24 -14.93 16.23 -10.75
C GLN A 24 -13.45 16.20 -10.29
N LEU A 25 -13.21 16.25 -8.98
CA LEU A 25 -11.86 16.23 -8.40
C LEU A 25 -11.19 14.85 -8.39
N ALA A 26 -11.97 13.76 -8.35
CA ALA A 26 -11.44 12.40 -8.51
C ALA A 26 -10.82 12.18 -9.91
N THR A 27 -11.23 12.98 -10.89
CA THR A 27 -10.74 12.99 -12.28
C THR A 27 -9.72 14.11 -12.55
N ALA A 28 -9.68 15.18 -11.74
CA ALA A 28 -8.92 16.40 -12.05
C ALA A 28 -7.48 16.49 -11.50
N GLU A 29 -7.08 15.69 -10.51
CA GLU A 29 -5.72 15.80 -9.92
C GLU A 29 -4.88 14.50 -9.97
N PRO A 30 -4.69 13.87 -11.16
CA PRO A 30 -3.73 12.78 -11.32
C PRO A 30 -2.26 13.23 -11.18
N GLN A 31 -1.98 14.53 -11.01
CA GLN A 31 -0.62 15.08 -11.02
C GLN A 31 0.04 15.26 -9.65
N THR A 32 -0.68 15.32 -8.52
CA THR A 32 -0.10 15.57 -7.18
C THR A 32 0.57 14.34 -6.52
N GLY A 33 0.55 13.19 -7.18
CA GLY A 33 1.04 11.92 -6.62
C GLY A 33 2.56 11.86 -6.39
N HIS A 34 3.36 12.53 -7.23
CA HIS A 34 4.82 12.49 -7.13
C HIS A 34 5.33 13.24 -5.90
N LEU A 35 4.81 14.44 -5.62
CA LEU A 35 5.20 15.19 -4.43
C LEU A 35 4.78 14.47 -3.14
N LEU A 36 3.57 13.91 -3.11
CA LEU A 36 3.06 13.18 -1.96
C LEU A 36 3.95 11.99 -1.60
N THR A 37 4.25 11.14 -2.58
CA THR A 37 5.07 9.94 -2.40
C THR A 37 6.52 10.29 -2.09
N PHE A 38 7.07 11.33 -2.73
CA PHE A 38 8.39 11.86 -2.39
C PHE A 38 8.45 12.33 -0.93
N ALA A 39 7.47 13.12 -0.47
CA ALA A 39 7.42 13.62 0.90
C ALA A 39 7.31 12.48 1.93
N GLN A 40 6.53 11.44 1.63
CA GLN A 40 6.44 10.24 2.45
C GLN A 40 7.79 9.51 2.57
N PHE A 41 8.50 9.31 1.47
CA PHE A 41 9.80 8.65 1.46
C PHE A 41 10.87 9.49 2.14
N LEU A 42 10.87 10.80 1.88
CA LEU A 42 11.79 11.75 2.49
C LEU A 42 11.61 11.76 4.01
N PHE A 43 10.37 11.84 4.51
CA PHE A 43 10.11 11.84 5.95
C PHE A 43 10.63 10.56 6.64
N VAL A 44 10.38 9.39 6.05
CA VAL A 44 10.88 8.10 6.59
C VAL A 44 12.41 8.05 6.54
N ALA A 45 13.02 8.51 5.45
CA ALA A 45 14.47 8.52 5.30
C ALA A 45 15.16 9.49 6.28
N THR A 46 14.59 10.68 6.51
CA THR A 46 15.12 11.66 7.47
C THR A 46 15.06 11.13 8.90
N GLU A 47 13.93 10.55 9.33
CA GLU A 47 13.85 9.94 10.67
C GLU A 47 14.83 8.77 10.82
N GLY A 48 14.92 7.92 9.79
CA GLY A 48 15.87 6.80 9.77
C GLY A 48 17.34 7.25 9.81
N LEU A 49 17.66 8.37 9.15
CA LEU A 49 18.99 8.97 9.15
C LEU A 49 19.36 9.47 10.54
N ILE A 50 18.46 10.18 11.24
CA ILE A 50 18.70 10.65 12.61
C ILE A 50 19.04 9.47 13.54
N TYR A 51 18.38 8.33 13.36
CA TYR A 51 18.64 7.14 14.17
C TYR A 51 19.95 6.40 13.80
N HIS A 52 20.33 6.39 12.51
CA HIS A 52 21.55 5.72 12.02
C HIS A 52 22.79 6.61 12.01
N PHE A 53 22.63 7.91 12.25
CA PHE A 53 23.72 8.85 12.32
C PHE A 53 24.68 8.46 13.46
N ASP A 54 25.95 8.35 13.12
CA ASP A 54 27.02 8.06 14.06
C ASP A 54 28.25 8.90 13.70
N ALA A 55 28.46 9.98 14.47
CA ALA A 55 29.56 10.92 14.27
C ALA A 55 30.95 10.29 14.51
N SER A 56 31.02 9.14 15.19
CA SER A 56 32.27 8.43 15.44
C SER A 56 32.68 7.49 14.31
N SER A 57 31.80 7.23 13.34
CA SER A 57 32.03 6.34 12.21
C SER A 57 32.61 7.08 11.00
N LYS A 58 33.54 6.45 10.25
CA LYS A 58 34.13 7.01 9.02
C LYS A 58 33.08 7.34 7.95
N THR A 59 31.95 6.64 7.95
CA THR A 59 30.85 6.83 6.98
C THR A 59 29.70 7.67 7.53
N LEU A 60 29.86 8.28 8.73
CA LEU A 60 28.81 9.02 9.46
C LEU A 60 27.53 8.21 9.75
N LEU A 61 27.58 6.91 9.51
CA LEU A 61 26.48 5.95 9.61
C LEU A 61 26.96 4.74 10.40
N LYS A 62 26.04 4.15 11.18
CA LYS A 62 26.25 2.88 11.87
C LYS A 62 26.65 1.77 10.87
N PRO A 63 27.53 0.83 11.26
CA PRO A 63 27.91 -0.28 10.40
C PRO A 63 26.73 -1.21 10.13
N ASN A 64 26.55 -1.57 8.86
CA ASN A 64 25.42 -2.39 8.39
C ASN A 64 25.49 -3.81 8.94
N GLN A 65 24.38 -4.27 9.51
CA GLN A 65 24.22 -5.65 9.96
C GLN A 65 23.66 -6.53 8.83
N VAL A 66 22.89 -5.93 7.91
CA VAL A 66 22.38 -6.60 6.72
C VAL A 66 23.11 -6.04 5.49
N PRO A 67 23.66 -6.88 4.62
CA PRO A 67 24.38 -6.40 3.46
C PRO A 67 23.45 -5.66 2.48
N ILE A 68 23.88 -4.50 1.99
CA ILE A 68 23.07 -3.55 1.20
C ILE A 68 22.39 -4.20 -0.02
N HIS A 69 23.03 -5.19 -0.65
CA HIS A 69 22.43 -5.89 -1.80
C HIS A 69 21.08 -6.53 -1.47
N ARG A 70 20.83 -6.93 -0.21
CA ARG A 70 19.53 -7.47 0.24
C ARG A 70 18.44 -6.40 0.12
N TRP A 71 18.75 -5.18 0.57
CA TRP A 71 17.85 -4.04 0.47
C TRP A 71 17.62 -3.63 -0.99
N LEU A 72 18.66 -3.64 -1.82
CA LEU A 72 18.54 -3.35 -3.25
C LEU A 72 17.61 -4.32 -3.99
N VAL A 73 17.75 -5.63 -3.73
CA VAL A 73 16.85 -6.65 -4.31
C VAL A 73 15.41 -6.42 -3.84
N GLN A 74 15.19 -6.12 -2.56
CA GLN A 74 13.86 -5.79 -2.05
C GLN A 74 13.25 -4.57 -2.77
N ILE A 75 14.03 -3.50 -2.94
CA ILE A 75 13.58 -2.27 -3.63
C ILE A 75 13.21 -2.59 -5.07
N LEU A 76 14.04 -3.35 -5.79
CA LEU A 76 13.78 -3.72 -7.18
C LEU A 76 12.47 -4.51 -7.29
N LEU A 77 12.28 -5.54 -6.46
CA LEU A 77 11.04 -6.33 -6.43
C LEU A 77 9.82 -5.46 -6.12
N TYR A 78 9.93 -4.57 -5.13
CA TYR A 78 8.86 -3.65 -4.77
C TYR A 78 8.50 -2.72 -5.93
N PHE A 79 9.51 -2.18 -6.62
CA PHE A 79 9.33 -1.29 -7.75
C PHE A 79 8.67 -2.00 -8.94
N THR A 80 9.10 -3.22 -9.28
CA THR A 80 8.47 -4.05 -10.31
C THR A 80 7.01 -4.33 -9.97
N VAL A 81 6.71 -4.72 -8.73
CA VAL A 81 5.33 -4.94 -8.26
C VAL A 81 4.52 -3.65 -8.37
N SER A 82 5.09 -2.50 -8.01
CA SER A 82 4.43 -1.20 -8.10
C SER A 82 4.07 -0.85 -9.55
N ILE A 83 5.02 -0.99 -10.49
CA ILE A 83 4.78 -0.76 -11.92
C ILE A 83 3.68 -1.67 -12.45
N LEU A 84 3.74 -2.98 -12.21
CA LEU A 84 2.75 -3.92 -12.72
C LEU A 84 1.34 -3.62 -12.16
N ASN A 85 1.23 -3.33 -10.87
CA ASN A 85 -0.07 -2.97 -10.26
C ASN A 85 -0.62 -1.65 -10.80
N ASN A 86 0.24 -0.67 -11.07
CA ASN A 86 -0.19 0.61 -11.65
C ASN A 86 -0.59 0.45 -13.12
N TYR A 87 0.15 -0.36 -13.88
CA TYR A 87 -0.13 -0.66 -15.28
C TYR A 87 -1.46 -1.43 -15.44
N ALA A 88 -1.79 -2.31 -14.49
CA ALA A 88 -3.05 -3.05 -14.49
C ALA A 88 -4.32 -2.16 -14.45
N PHE A 89 -4.25 -0.96 -13.87
CA PHE A 89 -5.40 -0.03 -13.87
C PHE A 89 -5.75 0.46 -15.29
N GLY A 90 -4.81 0.44 -16.24
CA GLY A 90 -5.06 0.79 -17.64
C GLY A 90 -5.94 -0.21 -18.40
N TYR A 91 -6.26 -1.36 -17.80
CA TYR A 91 -7.04 -2.44 -18.42
C TYR A 91 -8.52 -2.46 -17.98
N SER A 92 -9.07 -1.29 -17.61
CA SER A 92 -10.47 -1.13 -17.18
C SER A 92 -10.88 -2.00 -15.98
N ILE A 93 -9.92 -2.34 -15.12
CA ILE A 93 -10.18 -3.07 -13.88
C ILE A 93 -10.66 -2.10 -12.82
N SER A 94 -11.83 -2.36 -12.24
CA SER A 94 -12.35 -1.53 -11.14
C SER A 94 -11.45 -1.61 -9.90
N VAL A 95 -11.35 -0.50 -9.16
CA VAL A 95 -10.56 -0.43 -7.90
C VAL A 95 -10.94 -1.54 -6.91
N PRO A 96 -12.23 -1.88 -6.68
CA PRO A 96 -12.62 -3.00 -5.82
C PRO A 96 -12.09 -4.35 -6.32
N VAL A 97 -12.19 -4.65 -7.62
CA VAL A 97 -11.69 -5.91 -8.19
C VAL A 97 -10.18 -6.03 -8.05
N HIS A 98 -9.43 -4.94 -8.31
CA HIS A 98 -7.99 -4.93 -8.05
C HIS A 98 -7.67 -5.19 -6.58
N ILE A 99 -8.39 -4.59 -5.62
CA ILE A 99 -8.20 -4.85 -4.19
C ILE A 99 -8.44 -6.32 -3.85
N ILE A 100 -9.50 -6.92 -4.39
CA ILE A 100 -9.86 -8.33 -4.18
C ILE A 100 -8.79 -9.25 -4.76
N LEU A 101 -8.40 -9.04 -6.02
CA LEU A 101 -7.36 -9.83 -6.69
C LEU A 101 -6.00 -9.74 -5.99
N ARG A 102 -5.62 -8.54 -5.54
CA ARG A 102 -4.39 -8.33 -4.77
C ARG A 102 -4.44 -9.00 -3.40
N SER A 103 -5.64 -9.19 -2.84
CA SER A 103 -5.82 -9.94 -1.60
C SER A 103 -5.56 -11.44 -1.78
N GLY A 104 -5.61 -11.96 -3.02
CA GLY A 104 -5.18 -13.30 -3.38
C GLY A 104 -3.67 -13.56 -3.27
N GLY A 105 -2.84 -12.55 -2.95
CA GLY A 105 -1.40 -12.74 -2.73
C GLY A 105 -1.04 -13.73 -1.61
N SER A 106 -1.94 -13.99 -0.67
CA SER A 106 -1.76 -15.05 0.35
C SER A 106 -1.74 -16.44 -0.27
N MET A 107 -2.57 -16.69 -1.29
CA MET A 107 -2.62 -17.94 -2.03
C MET A 107 -1.33 -18.18 -2.82
N THR A 108 -0.83 -17.17 -3.56
CA THR A 108 0.44 -17.30 -4.28
C THR A 108 1.62 -17.50 -3.32
N THR A 109 1.62 -16.82 -2.17
CA THR A 109 2.64 -17.00 -1.12
C THR A 109 2.64 -18.40 -0.54
N LEU A 110 1.47 -19.01 -0.34
CA LEU A 110 1.34 -20.39 0.11
C LEU A 110 1.92 -21.35 -0.92
N VAL A 111 1.48 -21.27 -2.17
CA VAL A 111 1.94 -22.15 -3.25
C VAL A 111 3.45 -22.06 -3.42
N ILE A 112 4.01 -20.84 -3.48
CA ILE A 112 5.46 -20.65 -3.62
C ILE A 112 6.20 -21.14 -2.38
N GLY A 113 5.67 -20.90 -1.18
CA GLY A 113 6.27 -21.42 0.04
C GLY A 113 6.23 -22.95 0.11
N TRP A 114 5.21 -23.59 -0.47
CA TRP A 114 5.07 -25.05 -0.52
C TRP A 114 6.09 -25.64 -1.48
N LEU A 115 6.24 -25.04 -2.65
CA LEU A 115 7.31 -25.35 -3.61
C LEU A 115 8.70 -25.14 -2.99
N CYS A 116 8.85 -24.18 -2.07
CA CYS A 116 10.07 -23.96 -1.28
C CYS A 116 10.22 -24.91 -0.07
N GLY A 117 9.39 -25.95 0.05
CA GLY A 117 9.51 -26.99 1.08
C GLY A 117 8.76 -26.72 2.40
N LYS A 118 7.94 -25.66 2.49
CA LYS A 118 7.08 -25.42 3.68
C LYS A 118 5.86 -26.34 3.65
N ARG A 119 5.50 -26.93 4.80
CA ARG A 119 4.27 -27.73 4.96
C ARG A 119 3.12 -26.86 5.44
N TYR A 120 1.93 -27.07 4.89
CA TYR A 120 0.71 -26.32 5.21
C TYR A 120 -0.44 -27.26 5.59
N SER A 121 -1.37 -26.78 6.41
CA SER A 121 -2.53 -27.56 6.89
C SER A 121 -3.61 -27.69 5.80
N ARG A 122 -4.52 -28.67 5.96
CA ARG A 122 -5.64 -28.90 5.04
C ARG A 122 -6.60 -27.70 4.97
N VAL A 123 -6.77 -26.98 6.08
CA VAL A 123 -7.61 -25.78 6.16
C VAL A 123 -6.96 -24.60 5.41
N GLN A 124 -5.63 -24.53 5.41
CA GLN A 124 -4.88 -23.56 4.60
C GLN A 124 -5.08 -23.80 3.09
N ALA A 125 -5.10 -25.06 2.66
CA ALA A 125 -5.41 -25.43 1.27
C ALA A 125 -6.88 -25.13 0.89
N LEU A 126 -7.84 -25.43 1.79
CA LEU A 126 -9.25 -25.09 1.57
C LEU A 126 -9.47 -23.58 1.42
N SER A 127 -8.76 -22.78 2.22
CA SER A 127 -8.83 -21.31 2.15
C SER A 127 -8.40 -20.77 0.79
N VAL A 128 -7.38 -21.38 0.17
CA VAL A 128 -6.91 -21.04 -1.18
C VAL A 128 -8.00 -21.29 -2.24
N LEU A 129 -8.72 -22.41 -2.15
CA LEU A 129 -9.83 -22.70 -3.04
C LEU A 129 -10.97 -21.67 -2.89
N VAL A 130 -11.34 -21.35 -1.66
CA VAL A 130 -12.38 -20.33 -1.37
C VAL A 130 -11.98 -18.95 -1.92
N LEU A 131 -10.72 -18.56 -1.75
CA LEU A 131 -10.18 -17.31 -2.32
C LEU A 131 -10.26 -17.30 -3.85
N THR A 132 -9.96 -18.43 -4.49
CA THR A 132 -10.02 -18.57 -5.96
C THR A 132 -11.46 -18.41 -6.46
N VAL A 133 -12.43 -19.02 -5.78
CA VAL A 133 -13.86 -18.88 -6.10
C VAL A 133 -14.32 -17.43 -5.93
N GLY A 134 -13.96 -16.77 -4.83
CA GLY A 134 -14.34 -15.37 -4.59
C GLY A 134 -13.74 -14.39 -5.63
N ILE A 135 -12.53 -14.67 -6.11
CA ILE A 135 -11.91 -13.93 -7.21
C ILE A 135 -12.71 -14.08 -8.51
N VAL A 136 -13.08 -15.32 -8.88
CA VAL A 136 -13.86 -15.59 -10.09
C VAL A 136 -15.23 -14.93 -10.04
N LEU A 137 -15.93 -15.02 -8.89
CA LEU A 137 -17.23 -14.38 -8.68
C LEU A 137 -17.15 -12.86 -8.79
N SER A 138 -16.09 -12.25 -8.22
CA SER A 138 -15.87 -10.80 -8.30
C SER A 138 -15.61 -10.35 -9.74
N ALA A 139 -14.76 -11.10 -10.46
CA ALA A 139 -14.45 -10.82 -11.86
C ALA A 139 -15.67 -10.96 -12.77
N TRP A 140 -16.52 -11.96 -12.52
CA TRP A 140 -17.78 -12.14 -13.26
C TRP A 140 -18.82 -11.06 -12.92
N GLY A 141 -18.84 -10.58 -11.68
CA GLY A 141 -19.68 -9.45 -11.28
C GLY A 141 -19.34 -8.16 -12.04
N ASP A 142 -18.06 -7.91 -12.27
CA ASP A 142 -17.55 -6.72 -12.96
C ASP A 142 -17.64 -6.83 -14.50
N SER A 143 -17.47 -8.05 -15.05
CA SER A 143 -17.56 -8.28 -16.51
C SER A 143 -18.96 -8.05 -17.08
N LYS A 144 -20.00 -8.04 -16.25
CA LYS A 144 -21.37 -7.64 -16.67
C LYS A 144 -21.50 -6.15 -16.99
N GLY A 145 -20.59 -5.30 -16.47
CA GLY A 145 -20.52 -3.87 -16.78
C GLY A 145 -19.52 -3.52 -17.89
N VAL A 146 -18.60 -4.43 -18.20
CA VAL A 146 -17.60 -4.29 -19.27
C VAL A 146 -18.23 -4.73 -20.59
N GLY A 147 -18.18 -3.88 -21.62
CA GLY A 147 -18.88 -4.11 -22.90
C GLY A 147 -18.62 -5.49 -23.51
N LYS A 148 -19.64 -6.08 -24.15
CA LYS A 148 -19.64 -7.44 -24.74
C LYS A 148 -18.74 -7.61 -25.97
N THR A 149 -17.69 -6.81 -26.13
CA THR A 149 -16.77 -6.88 -27.27
C THR A 149 -15.58 -7.77 -26.91
N GLU A 150 -15.12 -8.62 -27.83
CA GLU A 150 -13.96 -9.50 -27.64
C GLU A 150 -12.70 -8.72 -27.24
N GLU A 151 -12.51 -7.51 -27.77
CA GLU A 151 -11.39 -6.62 -27.40
C GLU A 151 -11.45 -6.23 -25.92
N SER A 152 -12.64 -5.93 -25.39
CA SER A 152 -12.83 -5.53 -23.99
C SER A 152 -12.56 -6.70 -23.04
N MET A 153 -12.97 -7.91 -23.42
CA MET A 153 -12.68 -9.13 -22.67
C MET A 153 -11.17 -9.44 -22.67
N THR A 154 -10.52 -9.29 -23.81
CA THR A 154 -9.07 -9.53 -23.95
C THR A 154 -8.26 -8.56 -23.09
N ARG A 155 -8.63 -7.27 -23.07
CA ARG A 155 -8.01 -6.26 -22.20
C ARG A 155 -8.21 -6.61 -20.73
N PHE A 156 -9.42 -6.99 -20.33
CA PHE A 156 -9.70 -7.41 -18.95
C PHE A 156 -8.84 -8.62 -18.52
N ILE A 157 -8.80 -9.69 -19.32
CA ILE A 157 -7.98 -10.88 -19.05
C ILE A 157 -6.49 -10.53 -18.96
N THR A 158 -6.00 -9.65 -19.84
CA THR A 158 -4.61 -9.19 -19.81
C THR A 158 -4.30 -8.48 -18.50
N GLY A 159 -5.18 -7.60 -18.04
CA GLY A 159 -5.05 -6.95 -16.74
C GLY A 159 -5.05 -7.94 -15.56
N LEU A 160 -5.90 -8.98 -15.60
CA LEU A 160 -5.89 -10.05 -14.60
C LEU A 160 -4.56 -10.81 -14.58
N ALA A 161 -4.00 -11.13 -15.73
CA ALA A 161 -2.72 -11.82 -15.85
C ALA A 161 -1.57 -10.98 -15.27
N ILE A 162 -1.54 -9.68 -15.56
CA ILE A 162 -0.56 -8.73 -15.00
C ILE A 162 -0.66 -8.68 -13.47
N LEU A 163 -1.88 -8.61 -12.92
CA LEU A 163 -2.10 -8.62 -11.48
C LEU A 163 -1.65 -9.91 -10.82
N PHE A 164 -1.87 -11.06 -11.48
CA PHE A 164 -1.41 -12.35 -10.99
C PHE A 164 0.12 -12.42 -10.93
N ILE A 165 0.81 -11.99 -11.99
CA ILE A 165 2.28 -11.89 -12.03
C ILE A 165 2.77 -10.96 -10.91
N ALA A 166 2.13 -9.81 -10.73
CA ALA A 166 2.46 -8.89 -9.65
C ALA A 166 2.30 -9.54 -8.25
N GLN A 167 1.29 -10.40 -8.05
CA GLN A 167 1.11 -11.13 -6.79
C GLN A 167 2.17 -12.21 -6.57
N VAL A 168 2.63 -12.87 -7.62
CA VAL A 168 3.74 -13.85 -7.53
C VAL A 168 5.04 -13.15 -7.12
N ILE A 169 5.37 -12.02 -7.75
CA ILE A 169 6.57 -11.24 -7.40
C ILE A 169 6.43 -10.67 -5.98
N SER A 170 5.24 -10.18 -5.60
CA SER A 170 4.97 -9.68 -4.25
C SER A 170 5.12 -10.77 -3.18
N ALA A 171 4.73 -12.00 -3.48
CA ALA A 171 4.91 -13.15 -2.61
C ALA A 171 6.40 -13.51 -2.44
N PHE A 172 7.15 -13.54 -3.54
CA PHE A 172 8.60 -13.75 -3.52
C PHE A 172 9.31 -12.65 -2.69
N MET A 173 8.93 -11.39 -2.89
CA MET A 173 9.43 -10.27 -2.10
C MET A 173 9.17 -10.46 -0.60
N GLY A 174 7.95 -10.87 -0.22
CA GLY A 174 7.61 -11.15 1.18
C GLY A 174 8.50 -12.24 1.78
N LEU A 175 8.65 -13.37 1.09
CA LEU A 175 9.50 -14.48 1.53
C LEU A 175 10.98 -14.10 1.57
N TYR A 176 11.44 -13.25 0.66
CA TYR A 176 12.81 -12.74 0.64
C TYR A 176 13.10 -11.87 1.87
N VAL A 177 12.16 -11.00 2.24
CA VAL A 177 12.25 -10.16 3.45
C VAL A 177 12.23 -11.03 4.70
N GLU A 178 11.33 -12.02 4.79
CA GLU A 178 11.29 -12.99 5.90
C GLU A 178 12.66 -13.70 6.03
N ARG A 179 13.19 -14.27 4.94
CA ARG A 179 14.51 -14.92 4.93
C ARG A 179 15.66 -13.97 5.29
N THR A 180 15.49 -12.67 5.08
CA THR A 180 16.48 -11.66 5.46
C THR A 180 16.48 -11.47 6.97
N TYR A 181 15.32 -11.27 7.58
CA TYR A 181 15.22 -11.11 9.03
C TYR A 181 15.51 -12.41 9.80
N THR A 182 15.21 -13.59 9.24
CA THR A 182 15.60 -14.86 9.89
C THR A 182 17.11 -15.10 9.86
N ARG A 183 17.80 -14.68 8.80
CA ARG A 183 19.25 -14.91 8.65
C ARG A 183 20.10 -13.87 9.39
N TYR A 184 19.71 -12.60 9.36
CA TYR A 184 20.50 -11.50 9.90
C TYR A 184 19.94 -10.94 11.22
N GLY A 185 18.80 -11.43 11.71
CA GLY A 185 18.17 -10.92 12.92
C GLY A 185 17.29 -9.69 12.70
N ASN A 186 16.71 -9.19 13.79
CA ASN A 186 15.68 -8.15 13.78
C ASN A 186 16.28 -6.73 13.59
N HIS A 187 16.65 -6.42 12.35
CA HIS A 187 17.19 -5.11 11.94
C HIS A 187 16.16 -4.27 11.17
N TYR A 188 14.92 -4.20 11.66
CA TYR A 188 13.81 -3.53 10.94
C TYR A 188 14.05 -2.03 10.69
N ARG A 189 14.77 -1.33 11.59
CA ARG A 189 15.08 0.10 11.43
C ARG A 189 16.08 0.32 10.29
N GLU A 190 17.07 -0.56 10.17
CA GLU A 190 18.05 -0.54 9.08
C GLU A 190 17.32 -0.76 7.74
N GLY A 191 16.46 -1.78 7.67
CA GLY A 191 15.64 -2.04 6.48
C GLY A 191 14.69 -0.91 6.13
N LEU A 192 14.03 -0.31 7.13
CA LEU A 192 13.16 0.85 6.94
C LEU A 192 13.94 2.04 6.37
N PHE A 193 15.12 2.35 6.91
CA PHE A 193 15.96 3.44 6.44
C PHE A 193 16.45 3.19 5.01
N TYR A 194 17.15 2.08 4.75
CA TYR A 194 17.75 1.83 3.44
C TYR A 194 16.72 1.68 2.33
N SER A 195 15.59 1.01 2.59
CA SER A 195 14.54 0.88 1.58
C SER A 195 13.99 2.22 1.09
N HIS A 196 13.84 3.20 2.00
CA HIS A 196 13.30 4.52 1.66
C HIS A 196 14.37 5.46 1.14
N PHE A 197 15.54 5.51 1.80
CA PHE A 197 16.66 6.34 1.39
C PHE A 197 17.15 5.98 -0.02
N LEU A 198 17.36 4.69 -0.30
CA LEU A 198 17.81 4.27 -1.63
C LEU A 198 16.72 4.44 -2.70
N SER A 199 15.45 4.38 -2.31
CA SER A 199 14.34 4.66 -3.23
C SER A 199 14.23 6.14 -3.58
N LEU A 200 14.79 7.08 -2.79
CA LEU A 200 14.84 8.51 -3.16
C LEU A 200 15.58 8.75 -4.47
N PHE A 201 16.59 7.95 -4.80
CA PHE A 201 17.29 8.04 -6.08
C PHE A 201 16.38 7.75 -7.28
N LEU A 202 15.34 6.93 -7.10
CA LEU A 202 14.35 6.66 -8.15
C LEU A 202 13.44 7.87 -8.44
N PHE A 203 13.40 8.86 -7.54
CA PHE A 203 12.63 10.09 -7.74
C PHE A 203 13.36 11.16 -8.58
N ILE A 204 14.65 10.97 -8.90
CA ILE A 204 15.45 11.95 -9.66
C ILE A 204 14.79 12.37 -10.99
N PRO A 205 14.28 11.45 -11.83
CA PRO A 205 13.61 11.82 -13.08
C PRO A 205 12.33 12.64 -12.88
N PHE A 206 11.72 12.55 -11.69
CA PHE A 206 10.45 13.20 -11.35
C PHE A 206 10.63 14.56 -10.66
N ILE A 207 11.87 15.00 -10.41
CA ILE A 207 12.16 16.30 -9.77
C ILE A 207 11.43 17.48 -10.43
N PRO A 208 11.36 17.61 -11.78
CA PRO A 208 10.65 18.74 -12.39
C PRO A 208 9.16 18.79 -12.02
N SER A 209 8.52 17.61 -11.98
CA SER A 209 7.12 17.47 -11.60
C SER A 209 6.91 17.77 -10.11
N ILE A 210 7.79 17.24 -9.25
CA ILE A 210 7.79 17.48 -7.79
C ILE A 210 7.93 18.97 -7.49
N ARG A 211 8.87 19.66 -8.14
CA ARG A 211 9.11 21.09 -7.94
C ARG A 211 7.90 21.93 -8.33
N THR A 212 7.30 21.63 -9.47
CA THR A 212 6.09 22.33 -9.94
C THR A 212 4.93 22.16 -8.96
N GLN A 213 4.70 20.93 -8.49
CA GLN A 213 3.67 20.63 -7.48
C GLN A 213 3.95 21.33 -6.15
N TYR A 214 5.22 21.39 -5.72
CA TYR A 214 5.59 22.04 -4.48
C TYR A 214 5.32 23.55 -4.50
N HIS A 215 5.63 24.22 -5.62
CA HIS A 215 5.32 25.65 -5.76
C HIS A 215 3.80 25.92 -5.75
N ARG A 216 3.01 25.13 -6.48
CA ARG A 216 1.53 25.23 -6.43
C ARG A 216 0.98 25.01 -5.01
N LEU A 217 1.60 24.12 -4.25
CA LEU A 217 1.20 23.81 -2.89
C LEU A 217 1.49 24.96 -1.90
N LEU A 218 2.57 25.72 -2.12
CA LEU A 218 2.89 26.93 -1.35
C LEU A 218 1.95 28.09 -1.65
N GLU A 219 1.40 28.17 -2.86
CA GLU A 219 0.41 29.18 -3.25
C GLU A 219 -1.00 28.90 -2.66
N SER A 220 -1.18 27.80 -1.93
CA SER A 220 -2.47 27.43 -1.36
C SER A 220 -2.90 28.36 -0.20
N PRO A 221 -4.22 28.62 -0.05
CA PRO A 221 -4.71 29.50 1.00
C PRO A 221 -4.37 28.97 2.41
N PRO A 222 -4.17 29.86 3.40
CA PRO A 222 -3.83 29.47 4.76
C PRO A 222 -4.97 28.68 5.42
N LEU A 223 -4.61 27.81 6.36
CA LEU A 223 -5.58 27.01 7.11
C LEU A 223 -6.49 27.92 7.97
N PRO A 224 -7.83 27.84 7.88
CA PRO A 224 -8.71 28.55 8.78
C PRO A 224 -8.63 27.91 10.17
N LEU A 225 -7.74 28.40 11.02
CA LEU A 225 -7.63 27.98 12.41
C LEU A 225 -8.72 28.66 13.25
N PRO A 226 -9.41 27.95 14.16
CA PRO A 226 -10.33 28.57 15.12
C PRO A 226 -9.53 29.49 16.06
N THR A 227 -9.52 30.77 15.72
CA THR A 227 -8.75 31.85 16.36
C THR A 227 -9.15 32.15 17.80
N SER A 228 -10.29 31.63 18.26
CA SER A 228 -10.82 31.89 19.60
C SER A 228 -10.15 31.10 20.73
N GLN A 229 -9.44 30.01 20.43
CA GLN A 229 -8.88 29.12 21.47
C GLN A 229 -7.36 29.19 21.63
N PHE A 230 -6.62 29.72 20.63
CA PHE A 230 -5.15 29.70 20.65
C PHE A 230 -4.54 31.01 20.09
N PRO A 231 -4.51 32.11 20.87
CA PRO A 231 -4.06 33.42 20.41
C PRO A 231 -2.56 33.47 20.02
N ARG A 232 -1.72 32.58 20.59
CA ARG A 232 -0.27 32.49 20.25
C ARG A 232 0.03 31.76 18.94
N VAL A 233 -0.94 31.04 18.36
CA VAL A 233 -0.76 30.28 17.10
C VAL A 233 -1.22 31.10 15.89
N SER A 234 -1.83 32.27 16.13
CA SER A 234 -2.42 33.16 15.11
C SER A 234 -1.41 33.79 14.13
N GLN A 235 -0.11 33.82 14.47
CA GLN A 235 0.94 34.37 13.62
C GLN A 235 1.57 33.35 12.65
N ILE A 236 1.26 32.05 12.76
CA ILE A 236 1.84 31.03 11.88
C ILE A 236 0.88 30.75 10.72
N GLN A 237 1.07 31.45 9.61
CA GLN A 237 0.33 31.19 8.36
C GLN A 237 0.88 29.94 7.66
N ILE A 238 0.45 28.76 8.08
CA ILE A 238 0.79 27.51 7.38
C ILE A 238 -0.20 27.33 6.21
N PRO A 239 0.28 27.18 4.96
CA PRO A 239 -0.58 26.86 3.83
C PRO A 239 -1.32 25.54 4.12
N ARG A 240 -2.63 25.53 3.90
CA ARG A 240 -3.50 24.39 4.26
C ARG A 240 -2.99 23.06 3.70
N GLN A 241 -2.48 23.09 2.47
CA GLN A 241 -2.01 21.87 1.78
C GLN A 241 -0.68 21.34 2.33
N VAL A 242 0.20 22.21 2.88
CA VAL A 242 1.44 21.78 3.56
C VAL A 242 1.11 20.97 4.81
N PHE A 243 0.14 21.44 5.60
CA PHE A 243 -0.30 20.72 6.80
C PHE A 243 -0.81 19.32 6.46
N PHE A 244 -1.66 19.18 5.44
CA PHE A 244 -2.17 17.87 5.02
C PHE A 244 -1.09 16.97 4.42
N LEU A 245 -0.09 17.53 3.72
CA LEU A 245 1.07 16.80 3.23
C LEU A 245 1.88 16.20 4.40
N LEU A 246 2.15 16.98 5.45
CA LEU A 246 2.86 16.52 6.64
C LEU A 246 2.07 15.47 7.44
N LEU A 247 0.76 15.68 7.61
CA LEU A 247 -0.11 14.72 8.26
C LEU A 247 -0.14 13.38 7.51
N ASN A 248 -0.17 13.45 6.17
CA ASN A 248 -0.11 12.29 5.31
C ASN A 248 1.23 11.54 5.45
N ALA A 249 2.36 12.25 5.38
CA ALA A 249 3.70 11.69 5.55
C ALA A 249 3.88 11.04 6.93
N THR A 250 3.40 11.70 7.99
CA THR A 250 3.47 11.18 9.37
C THR A 250 2.67 9.88 9.53
N THR A 251 1.44 9.85 8.98
CA THR A 251 0.64 8.63 9.06
C THR A 251 1.27 7.51 8.22
N HIS A 252 1.78 7.84 7.03
CA HIS A 252 2.52 6.90 6.20
C HIS A 252 3.69 6.27 6.97
N TYR A 253 4.48 7.10 7.64
CA TYR A 253 5.57 6.64 8.50
C TYR A 253 5.10 5.65 9.56
N ILE A 254 4.06 5.99 10.34
CA ILE A 254 3.51 5.10 11.38
C ILE A 254 3.09 3.76 10.77
N CYS A 255 2.40 3.79 9.63
CA CYS A 255 1.97 2.58 8.93
C CYS A 255 3.15 1.72 8.46
N VAL A 256 4.13 2.31 7.78
CA VAL A 256 5.23 1.55 7.17
C VAL A 256 6.21 1.04 8.23
N ARG A 257 6.43 1.81 9.29
CA ARG A 257 7.15 1.35 10.47
C ARG A 257 6.46 0.14 11.09
N GLY A 258 5.14 0.20 11.29
CA GLY A 258 4.36 -0.93 11.82
C GLY A 258 4.49 -2.19 10.97
N VAL A 259 4.44 -2.06 9.64
CA VAL A 259 4.61 -3.19 8.71
C VAL A 259 6.03 -3.76 8.76
N ASN A 260 7.07 -2.92 8.83
CA ASN A 260 8.46 -3.39 8.92
C ASN A 260 8.75 -4.09 10.26
N VAL A 261 8.20 -3.59 11.37
CA VAL A 261 8.28 -4.25 12.67
C VAL A 261 7.55 -5.59 12.66
N LEU A 262 6.38 -5.67 12.01
CA LEU A 262 5.65 -6.92 11.87
C LEU A 262 6.45 -7.92 11.02
N ALA A 263 7.03 -7.46 9.91
CA ALA A 263 7.81 -8.30 8.99
C ALA A 263 9.10 -8.86 9.62
N SER A 264 9.69 -8.16 10.59
CA SER A 264 10.87 -8.65 11.28
C SER A 264 10.58 -9.63 12.42
N ARG A 265 9.32 -9.73 12.86
CA ARG A 265 8.89 -10.57 13.99
C ARG A 265 7.94 -11.71 13.59
N SER A 266 7.54 -11.77 12.32
CA SER A 266 6.54 -12.74 11.86
C SER A 266 6.88 -13.24 10.46
N SER A 267 6.21 -14.31 10.04
CA SER A 267 6.33 -14.84 8.68
C SER A 267 5.74 -13.88 7.64
N ALA A 268 6.24 -13.93 6.40
CA ALA A 268 5.74 -13.18 5.24
C ALA A 268 4.23 -13.37 5.06
N LEU A 269 3.76 -14.56 5.42
CA LEU A 269 2.36 -14.92 5.38
C LEU A 269 1.52 -14.10 6.38
N THR A 270 1.99 -13.99 7.62
CA THR A 270 1.34 -13.20 8.67
C THR A 270 1.27 -11.73 8.28
N VAL A 271 2.36 -11.18 7.74
CA VAL A 271 2.39 -9.82 7.20
C VAL A 271 1.34 -9.65 6.10
N THR A 272 1.27 -10.58 5.16
CA THR A 272 0.30 -10.54 4.05
C THR A 272 -1.14 -10.53 4.56
N ILE A 273 -1.46 -11.36 5.55
CA ILE A 273 -2.79 -11.40 6.19
C ILE A 273 -3.13 -10.04 6.83
N VAL A 274 -2.26 -9.51 7.69
CA VAL A 274 -2.51 -8.24 8.39
C VAL A 274 -2.69 -7.09 7.39
N LEU A 275 -1.90 -7.09 6.31
CA LEU A 275 -2.05 -6.11 5.23
C LEU A 275 -3.40 -6.27 4.49
N ASN A 276 -3.86 -7.49 4.25
CA ASN A 276 -5.16 -7.73 3.61
C ASN A 276 -6.33 -7.33 4.51
N VAL A 277 -6.29 -7.63 5.81
CA VAL A 277 -7.27 -7.16 6.80
C VAL A 277 -7.31 -5.63 6.84
N ARG A 278 -6.14 -4.98 6.83
CA ARG A 278 -6.06 -3.52 6.77
C ARG A 278 -6.73 -2.94 5.51
N LYS A 279 -6.55 -3.59 4.35
CA LYS A 279 -7.21 -3.18 3.09
C LYS A 279 -8.72 -3.38 3.18
N LEU A 280 -9.19 -4.51 3.73
CA LEU A 280 -10.60 -4.81 3.95
C LEU A 280 -11.29 -3.74 4.78
N VAL A 281 -10.76 -3.47 5.97
CA VAL A 281 -11.32 -2.47 6.88
C VAL A 281 -11.36 -1.11 6.21
N SER A 282 -10.33 -0.78 5.42
CA SER A 282 -10.30 0.47 4.66
C SER A 282 -11.38 0.52 3.57
N LEU A 283 -11.64 -0.59 2.88
CA LEU A 283 -12.68 -0.70 1.86
C LEU A 283 -14.08 -0.56 2.49
N LEU A 284 -14.36 -1.29 3.57
CA LEU A 284 -15.66 -1.22 4.27
C LEU A 284 -15.94 0.19 4.80
N LEU A 285 -14.95 0.82 5.42
CA LEU A 285 -15.07 2.20 5.88
C LEU A 285 -15.26 3.17 4.72
N SER A 286 -14.63 2.93 3.57
CA SER A 286 -14.87 3.72 2.36
C SER A 286 -16.31 3.58 1.86
N ILE A 287 -16.85 2.37 1.78
CA ILE A 287 -18.24 2.15 1.35
C ILE A 287 -19.21 2.84 2.32
N TRP A 288 -19.00 2.65 3.61
CA TRP A 288 -19.82 3.25 4.66
C TRP A 288 -19.77 4.78 4.66
N LEU A 289 -18.60 5.38 4.43
CA LEU A 289 -18.40 6.83 4.50
C LEU A 289 -18.78 7.57 3.21
N PHE A 290 -18.64 6.93 2.05
CA PHE A 290 -18.93 7.54 0.74
C PHE A 290 -20.28 7.10 0.13
N GLY A 291 -20.95 6.11 0.72
CA GLY A 291 -22.29 5.68 0.27
C GLY A 291 -22.34 5.09 -1.15
N ASN A 292 -21.21 4.59 -1.67
CA ASN A 292 -21.14 4.10 -3.05
C ASN A 292 -21.84 2.74 -3.21
N ALA A 293 -22.81 2.65 -4.12
CA ALA A 293 -23.50 1.40 -4.44
C ALA A 293 -22.57 0.47 -5.25
N LEU A 294 -22.06 -0.57 -4.60
CA LEU A 294 -21.32 -1.62 -5.29
C LEU A 294 -22.29 -2.63 -5.92
N ASN A 295 -21.94 -3.12 -7.11
CA ASN A 295 -22.69 -4.20 -7.74
C ASN A 295 -22.72 -5.44 -6.82
N TRP A 296 -23.87 -6.11 -6.72
CA TRP A 296 -24.07 -7.26 -5.83
C TRP A 296 -23.04 -8.37 -6.06
N GLY A 297 -22.58 -8.59 -7.29
CA GLY A 297 -21.52 -9.56 -7.59
C GLY A 297 -20.15 -9.21 -6.98
N VAL A 298 -19.82 -7.93 -6.86
CA VAL A 298 -18.59 -7.45 -6.21
C VAL A 298 -18.70 -7.62 -4.69
N VAL A 299 -19.89 -7.38 -4.13
CA VAL A 299 -20.15 -7.55 -2.70
C VAL A 299 -20.05 -9.02 -2.29
N THR A 300 -20.70 -9.92 -3.02
CA THR A 300 -20.65 -11.36 -2.72
C THR A 300 -19.24 -11.91 -2.87
N GLY A 301 -18.54 -11.53 -3.95
CA GLY A 301 -17.14 -11.90 -4.16
C GLY A 301 -16.20 -11.37 -3.06
N ALA A 302 -16.40 -10.12 -2.61
CA ALA A 302 -15.65 -9.56 -1.48
C ALA A 302 -15.89 -10.38 -0.20
N VAL A 303 -17.14 -10.67 0.17
CA VAL A 303 -17.47 -11.47 1.36
C VAL A 303 -16.78 -12.83 1.33
N VAL A 304 -16.80 -13.51 0.18
CA VAL A 304 -16.15 -14.83 0.01
C VAL A 304 -14.63 -14.72 0.14
N VAL A 305 -13.99 -13.75 -0.52
CA VAL A 305 -12.52 -13.57 -0.45
C VAL A 305 -12.07 -13.21 0.97
N PHE A 306 -12.79 -12.33 1.65
CA PHE A 306 -12.44 -11.93 3.01
C PHE A 306 -12.76 -13.02 4.04
N GLY A 307 -13.86 -13.77 3.85
CA GLY A 307 -14.17 -14.95 4.66
C GLY A 307 -13.09 -16.04 4.53
N GLY A 308 -12.67 -16.35 3.30
CA GLY A 308 -11.57 -17.28 3.04
C GLY A 308 -10.23 -16.80 3.63
N GLY A 309 -9.93 -15.50 3.50
CA GLY A 309 -8.75 -14.90 4.11
C GLY A 309 -8.76 -14.90 5.66
N PHE A 310 -9.95 -14.76 6.27
CA PHE A 310 -10.12 -14.86 7.72
C PHE A 310 -9.96 -16.30 8.22
N MET A 311 -10.62 -17.26 7.58
CA MET A 311 -10.48 -18.68 7.90
C MET A 311 -9.01 -19.13 7.83
N TYR A 312 -8.30 -18.65 6.81
CA TYR A 312 -6.87 -18.85 6.66
C TYR A 312 -6.05 -18.29 7.83
N ALA A 313 -6.35 -17.06 8.24
CA ALA A 313 -5.65 -16.38 9.32
C ALA A 313 -5.79 -17.13 10.65
N VAL A 314 -7.01 -17.58 10.97
CA VAL A 314 -7.32 -18.31 12.20
C VAL A 314 -6.57 -19.62 12.29
N GLU A 315 -6.55 -20.40 11.20
CA GLU A 315 -5.83 -21.68 11.18
C GLU A 315 -4.32 -21.48 11.32
N ASN A 316 -3.75 -20.48 10.63
CA ASN A 316 -2.31 -20.25 10.70
C ASN A 316 -1.86 -19.83 12.11
N MET A 317 -2.69 -19.08 12.84
CA MET A 317 -2.44 -18.81 14.26
C MET A 317 -2.42 -20.12 15.04
N ARG A 318 -3.36 -21.03 14.79
CA ARG A 318 -3.43 -22.33 15.47
C ARG A 318 -2.18 -23.18 15.27
N VAL A 319 -1.62 -23.21 14.06
CA VAL A 319 -0.42 -24.00 13.73
C VAL A 319 0.86 -23.38 14.30
N ALA A 320 0.92 -22.07 14.51
CA ALA A 320 2.10 -21.40 15.09
C ALA A 320 2.27 -21.60 16.61
N TRP A 321 1.23 -22.09 17.30
CA TRP A 321 1.23 -22.37 18.75
C TRP A 321 1.46 -23.85 19.09
N PHE A 322 1.72 -24.71 18.11
CA PHE A 322 2.12 -26.11 18.26
C PHE A 322 3.52 -26.33 17.66
#